data_AF-A0A2G4I298-F1
#
_entry.id   AF-A0A2G4I298-F1
#
_cell.length_a   1.000
_cell.length_b   1.000
_cell.length_c   1.000
_cell.angle_alpha   90.00
_cell.angle_beta   90.00
_cell.angle_gamma   90.00
#
_symmetry.space_group_name_H-M   'P 1'
#
loop_
_entity.id
_entity.type
_entity.pdbx_description
1 polymer ?
#
loop_
_entity_poly.entity_id
_entity_poly.type
_entity_poly.pdbx_seq_one_letter_code
_entity_poly.pdbx_strand_id
1 'polypeptide(L)'
;MKGARVLILGITFKENASDMRNTQVLKLVQCLQEHGMHCATLDPWANEIEAAQLFGKAPLTSEFNTPPNTPNTLLPFQTFDAVILAVAHREFLSVDWRNWRNKQGILFDAKGVLPKHWVDGRL
;
A
#
# COMPACT_ATOMS: atom_id res chain seq x y z
N MET A 1 -15.42 -8.82 -6.74
CA MET A 1 -14.24 -9.57 -6.26
C MET A 1 -14.27 -9.61 -4.74
N LYS A 2 -15.13 -10.45 -4.14
CA LYS A 2 -15.14 -10.61 -2.68
C LYS A 2 -13.92 -11.44 -2.27
N GLY A 3 -13.20 -11.02 -1.24
CA GLY A 3 -12.02 -11.69 -0.72
C GLY A 3 -10.69 -11.34 -1.41
N ALA A 4 -10.68 -10.40 -2.36
CA ALA A 4 -9.44 -9.98 -3.02
C ALA A 4 -8.49 -9.30 -2.02
N ARG A 5 -7.19 -9.59 -2.13
CA ARG A 5 -6.14 -9.00 -1.27
C ARG A 5 -5.51 -7.82 -1.99
N VAL A 6 -5.58 -6.64 -1.39
CA VAL A 6 -5.10 -5.39 -1.97
C VAL A 6 -4.01 -4.79 -1.08
N LEU A 7 -2.84 -4.50 -1.65
CA LEU A 7 -1.79 -3.75 -0.99
C LEU A 7 -1.85 -2.28 -1.43
N ILE A 8 -1.82 -1.37 -0.46
CA ILE A 8 -1.83 0.07 -0.68
C ILE A 8 -0.50 0.64 -0.19
N LEU A 9 0.29 1.15 -1.13
CA LEU A 9 1.59 1.77 -0.90
C LEU A 9 1.38 3.27 -0.69
N GLY A 10 1.65 3.73 0.53
CA GLY A 10 1.50 5.12 0.95
C GLY A 10 0.11 5.40 1.51
N ILE A 11 0.04 5.87 2.75
CA ILE A 11 -1.18 6.28 3.45
C ILE A 11 -1.12 7.72 3.95
N THR A 12 0.04 8.35 3.91
CA THR A 12 0.21 9.76 4.27
C THR A 12 -0.50 10.72 3.30
N PHE A 13 -0.70 11.96 3.75
CA PHE A 13 -1.29 13.02 2.95
C PHE A 13 -0.32 13.55 1.89
N LYS A 14 0.99 13.52 2.17
CA LYS A 14 2.04 14.08 1.32
C LYS A 14 3.21 13.13 1.19
N GLU A 15 3.79 13.13 0.00
CA GLU A 15 5.03 12.41 -0.28
C GLU A 15 6.13 12.86 0.67
N ASN A 16 6.87 11.89 1.21
CA ASN A 16 8.04 12.08 2.05
C ASN A 16 7.77 12.91 3.33
N ALA A 17 6.55 12.84 3.88
CA ALA A 17 6.17 13.47 5.13
C ALA A 17 5.19 12.58 5.90
N SER A 18 5.25 12.63 7.24
CA SER A 18 4.45 11.76 8.12
C SER A 18 3.01 12.24 8.38
N ASP A 19 2.56 13.33 7.74
CA ASP A 19 1.23 13.92 8.01
C ASP A 19 0.12 13.05 7.42
N MET A 20 -0.79 12.53 8.25
CA MET A 20 -1.90 11.66 7.79
C MET A 20 -3.29 12.28 7.97
N ARG A 21 -3.40 13.44 8.64
CA ARG A 21 -4.68 14.02 9.08
C ARG A 21 -5.70 14.25 7.97
N ASN A 22 -5.24 14.51 6.75
CA ASN A 22 -6.08 14.81 5.59
C ASN A 22 -5.91 13.80 4.44
N THR A 23 -5.41 12.61 4.73
CA THR A 23 -5.17 11.60 3.70
C THR A 23 -6.48 11.18 3.02
N GLN A 24 -6.48 11.18 1.69
CA GLN A 24 -7.59 10.63 0.91
C GLN A 24 -7.51 9.09 0.82
N VAL A 25 -6.38 8.50 1.21
CA VAL A 25 -6.15 7.05 1.16
C VAL A 25 -7.09 6.32 2.12
N LEU A 26 -7.51 6.96 3.22
CA LEU A 26 -8.53 6.40 4.12
C LEU A 26 -9.83 6.06 3.37
N LYS A 27 -10.31 6.97 2.52
CA LYS A 27 -11.53 6.76 1.73
C LYS A 27 -11.36 5.63 0.72
N LEU A 28 -10.17 5.50 0.13
CA LEU A 28 -9.84 4.39 -0.76
C LEU A 28 -9.91 3.06 -0.02
N VAL A 29 -9.25 2.95 1.14
CA VAL A 29 -9.26 1.74 1.98
C VAL A 29 -10.70 1.36 2.37
N GLN A 30 -11.48 2.32 2.85
CA GLN A 30 -12.88 2.10 3.25
C GLN A 30 -13.73 1.61 2.09
N CYS A 31 -13.64 2.26 0.92
CA CYS A 31 -14.38 1.85 -0.27
C CYS A 31 -14.02 0.41 -0.69
N LEU A 32 -12.74 0.04 -0.71
CA LEU A 32 -12.31 -1.31 -1.05
C LEU A 32 -12.83 -2.36 -0.05
N GLN A 33 -12.80 -2.04 1.25
CA GLN A 33 -13.32 -2.90 2.32
C GLN A 33 -14.85 -3.06 2.24
N GLU A 34 -15.59 -1.99 1.95
CA GLU A 34 -17.05 -2.02 1.72
C GLU A 34 -17.43 -2.93 0.55
N HIS A 35 -16.56 -3.04 -0.46
CA HIS A 35 -16.72 -3.98 -1.58
C HIS A 35 -16.26 -5.41 -1.26
N GLY A 36 -15.87 -5.68 -0.01
CA GLY A 36 -15.48 -7.00 0.49
C GLY A 36 -14.03 -7.39 0.18
N MET A 37 -13.14 -6.41 -0.03
CA MET A 37 -11.71 -6.66 -0.23
C MET A 37 -10.93 -6.58 1.08
N HIS A 38 -9.85 -7.35 1.18
CA HIS A 38 -8.90 -7.30 2.29
C HIS A 38 -7.77 -6.35 1.95
N CYS A 39 -7.69 -5.23 2.66
CA CYS A 39 -6.67 -4.22 2.42
C CYS A 39 -5.53 -4.34 3.43
N ALA A 40 -4.30 -4.33 2.91
CA ALA A 40 -3.07 -4.09 3.65
C ALA A 40 -2.49 -2.74 3.24
N THR A 41 -1.79 -2.08 4.15
CA THR A 41 -1.16 -0.78 3.89
C THR A 41 0.31 -0.83 4.26
N LEU A 42 1.13 -0.08 3.52
CA LEU A 42 2.56 0.08 3.78
C LEU A 42 2.93 1.53 3.52
N ASP A 43 3.54 2.20 4.50
CA ASP A 43 4.05 3.56 4.35
C ASP A 43 5.26 3.78 5.28
N PRO A 44 6.45 4.08 4.75
CA PRO A 44 7.65 4.26 5.56
C PRO A 44 7.67 5.54 6.39
N TRP A 45 6.79 6.50 6.10
CA TRP A 45 6.67 7.78 6.80
C TRP A 45 5.50 7.82 7.78
N ALA A 46 4.59 6.84 7.74
CA ALA A 46 3.42 6.81 8.61
C ALA A 46 3.80 6.52 10.07
N ASN A 47 3.14 7.23 10.99
CA ASN A 47 3.19 6.90 12.41
C ASN A 47 2.23 5.75 12.71
N GLU A 48 2.74 4.63 13.24
CA GLU A 48 1.93 3.43 13.45
C GLU A 48 0.71 3.64 14.37
N ILE A 49 0.88 4.46 15.43
CA ILE A 49 -0.18 4.72 16.41
C ILE A 49 -1.28 5.58 15.78
N GLU A 50 -0.91 6.66 15.09
CA GLU A 50 -1.86 7.52 14.39
C GLU A 50 -2.57 6.76 13.25
N ALA A 51 -1.84 5.91 12.53
CA ALA A 51 -2.41 5.08 11.48
C ALA A 51 -3.45 4.12 12.08
N ALA A 52 -3.15 3.48 13.22
CA ALA A 52 -4.07 2.53 13.85
C ALA A 52 -5.36 3.21 14.35
N GLN A 53 -5.25 4.46 14.79
CA GLN A 53 -6.39 5.28 15.15
C GLN A 53 -7.23 5.70 13.93
N LEU A 54 -6.57 6.07 12.83
CA LEU A 54 -7.22 6.63 11.64
C LEU A 54 -7.88 5.56 10.76
N PHE A 55 -7.22 4.43 10.56
CA PHE A 55 -7.70 3.33 9.72
C PHE A 55 -8.44 2.24 10.53
N GLY A 56 -8.50 2.38 11.86
CA GLY A 56 -9.13 1.42 12.76
C GLY A 56 -8.43 0.05 12.78
N LYS A 57 -9.16 -1.01 13.11
CA LYS A 57 -8.67 -2.41 13.01
C LYS A 57 -8.56 -2.92 11.57
N ALA A 58 -8.57 -2.05 10.55
CA ALA A 58 -7.99 -2.46 9.28
C ALA A 58 -6.60 -3.01 9.61
N PRO A 59 -6.21 -4.21 9.16
CA PRO A 59 -4.86 -4.69 9.39
C PRO A 59 -3.91 -3.74 8.67
N LEU A 60 -3.49 -2.69 9.39
CA LEU A 60 -2.14 -2.20 9.29
C LEU A 60 -1.34 -3.44 9.59
N THR A 61 -0.84 -4.04 8.53
CA THR A 61 0.06 -5.16 8.67
C THR A 61 1.30 -4.56 9.33
N SER A 62 1.31 -4.59 10.67
CA SER A 62 2.45 -4.30 11.54
C SER A 62 3.65 -5.18 11.17
N GLU A 63 3.40 -6.23 10.39
CA GLU A 63 4.34 -7.06 9.65
C GLU A 63 5.21 -6.31 8.62
N PHE A 64 4.86 -5.06 8.25
CA PHE A 64 5.61 -4.24 7.28
C PHE A 64 6.26 -2.99 7.87
N ASN A 65 6.07 -2.70 9.16
CA ASN A 65 6.67 -1.52 9.80
C ASN A 65 8.13 -1.74 10.22
N THR A 66 8.73 -2.87 9.85
CA THR A 66 10.15 -3.09 10.15
C THR A 66 10.99 -2.20 9.23
N PRO A 67 11.88 -1.36 9.79
CA PRO A 67 12.75 -0.50 8.98
C PRO A 67 13.60 -1.34 7.99
N PRO A 68 14.05 -0.73 6.88
CA PRO A 68 14.71 -1.40 5.76
C PRO A 68 16.03 -2.14 6.09
N ASN A 69 16.44 -2.18 7.35
CA ASN A 69 17.68 -2.80 7.83
C ASN A 69 17.46 -4.07 8.67
N THR A 70 16.25 -4.64 8.67
CA THR A 70 15.96 -5.89 9.39
C THR A 70 15.84 -7.04 8.40
N PRO A 71 16.77 -8.02 8.40
CA PRO A 71 16.70 -9.15 7.48
C PRO A 71 15.55 -10.10 7.87
N ASN A 72 14.56 -10.21 6.98
CA ASN A 72 13.55 -11.28 6.88
C ASN A 72 12.76 -11.67 8.13
N THR A 73 11.51 -11.21 8.19
CA THR A 73 10.28 -11.93 8.61
C THR A 73 9.18 -10.87 8.67
N LEU A 74 8.36 -10.60 7.64
CA LEU A 74 7.26 -11.45 7.20
C LEU A 74 6.71 -10.94 5.84
N LEU A 75 7.17 -11.53 4.75
CA LEU A 75 6.30 -11.82 3.61
C LEU A 75 6.60 -13.25 3.18
N PRO A 76 6.17 -14.27 3.93
CA PRO A 76 6.12 -15.60 3.37
C PRO A 76 5.00 -15.60 2.32
N PHE A 77 5.34 -15.27 1.08
CA PHE A 77 4.66 -15.80 -0.11
C PHE A 77 3.15 -15.49 -0.24
N GLN A 78 2.67 -14.33 0.18
CA GLN A 78 1.28 -13.96 -0.02
C GLN A 78 1.15 -12.81 -1.01
N THR A 79 1.20 -13.17 -2.28
CA THR A 79 0.95 -12.30 -3.43
C THR A 79 -0.43 -11.62 -3.36
N PHE A 80 -0.50 -10.36 -3.79
CA PHE A 80 -1.72 -9.55 -3.79
C PHE A 80 -2.46 -9.61 -5.13
N ASP A 81 -3.78 -9.52 -5.10
CA ASP A 81 -4.60 -9.38 -6.32
C ASP A 81 -4.53 -7.97 -6.90
N ALA A 82 -4.21 -6.98 -6.06
CA ALA A 82 -3.89 -5.64 -6.50
C ALA A 82 -2.81 -5.01 -5.63
N VAL A 83 -1.92 -4.24 -6.24
CA VAL A 83 -0.96 -3.35 -5.60
C VAL A 83 -1.25 -1.94 -6.11
N ILE A 84 -1.45 -1.00 -5.21
CA ILE A 84 -1.82 0.38 -5.54
C ILE A 84 -0.76 1.32 -4.98
N LEU A 85 -0.08 2.07 -5.83
CA LEU A 85 0.76 3.19 -5.41
C LEU A 85 -0.13 4.42 -5.21
N ALA A 86 -0.50 4.69 -3.96
CA ALA A 86 -1.36 5.80 -3.59
C ALA A 86 -0.57 7.08 -3.27
N VAL A 87 0.63 6.95 -2.68
CA VAL A 87 1.55 8.07 -2.39
C VAL A 87 2.96 7.70 -2.83
N ALA A 88 3.59 8.52 -3.66
CA ALA A 88 4.89 8.25 -4.28
C ALA A 88 6.07 8.67 -3.39
N HIS A 89 6.25 7.99 -2.25
CA HIS A 89 7.45 8.16 -1.44
C HIS A 89 8.71 7.74 -2.22
N ARG A 90 9.84 8.40 -1.95
CA ARG A 90 11.11 8.11 -2.64
C ARG A 90 11.54 6.65 -2.46
N GLU A 91 11.26 6.08 -1.29
CA GLU A 91 11.55 4.68 -0.95
C GLU A 91 10.83 3.71 -1.88
N PHE A 92 9.67 4.11 -2.41
CA PHE A 92 8.89 3.27 -3.30
C PHE A 92 9.35 3.25 -4.75
N LEU A 93 10.10 4.26 -5.17
CA LEU A 93 10.57 4.38 -6.54
C LEU A 93 11.76 3.45 -6.81
N SER A 94 12.45 3.01 -5.75
CA SER A 94 13.58 2.10 -5.83
C SER A 94 13.23 0.61 -5.74
N VAL A 95 11.94 0.26 -5.58
CA VAL A 95 11.50 -1.13 -5.38
C VAL A 95 10.68 -1.62 -6.58
N ASP A 96 10.96 -2.84 -7.02
CA ASP A 96 10.16 -3.52 -8.04
C ASP A 96 9.00 -4.31 -7.42
N TRP A 97 7.82 -3.71 -7.45
CA TRP A 97 6.59 -4.26 -6.86
C TRP A 97 5.92 -5.34 -7.70
N ARG A 98 6.37 -5.58 -8.93
CA ARG A 98 5.70 -6.51 -9.86
C ARG A 98 5.66 -7.94 -9.31
N ASN A 99 6.63 -8.31 -8.48
CA ASN A 99 6.72 -9.64 -7.86
C ASN A 99 5.84 -9.78 -6.61
N TRP A 100 5.21 -8.70 -6.14
CA TRP A 100 4.36 -8.72 -4.95
C TRP A 100 2.90 -9.00 -5.31
N ARG A 101 2.55 -8.99 -6.59
CA ARG A 101 1.22 -9.37 -7.09
C ARG A 101 1.15 -10.82 -7.55
N ASN A 102 -0.06 -11.36 -7.55
CA ASN A 102 -0.40 -12.62 -8.21
C ASN A 102 -0.13 -12.51 -9.73
N LYS A 103 0.00 -13.65 -10.43
CA LYS A 103 0.18 -13.66 -11.90
C LYS A 103 -0.89 -12.87 -12.67
N GLN A 104 -2.11 -12.82 -12.14
CA GLN A 104 -3.24 -12.07 -12.69
C GLN A 104 -3.55 -10.80 -11.89
N GLY A 105 -2.75 -10.49 -10.86
CA GLY A 105 -2.96 -9.31 -10.04
C GLY A 105 -2.60 -8.04 -10.82
N ILE A 106 -3.04 -6.89 -10.34
CA ILE A 106 -2.80 -5.59 -11.00
C ILE A 106 -1.84 -4.72 -10.19
N LEU A 107 -1.01 -3.94 -10.87
CA LEU A 107 -0.24 -2.83 -10.30
C LEU A 107 -0.82 -1.52 -10.85
N PHE A 108 -1.43 -0.73 -9.97
CA PHE A 108 -2.04 0.56 -10.30
C PHE A 108 -1.22 1.71 -9.71
N ASP A 109 -0.83 2.66 -10.54
CA ASP A 109 -0.08 3.84 -10.14
C ASP A 109 -0.96 5.09 -10.16
N ALA A 110 -1.50 5.47 -9.00
CA ALA A 110 -2.34 6.65 -8.87
C ALA A 110 -1.56 7.97 -9.02
N LYS A 111 -0.22 7.92 -9.02
CA LYS A 111 0.67 9.09 -9.08
C LYS A 111 1.31 9.28 -10.46
N GLY A 112 1.29 8.25 -11.31
CA GLY A 112 1.84 8.28 -12.66
C GLY A 112 3.37 8.42 -12.71
N VAL A 113 4.06 8.02 -11.64
CA VAL A 113 5.51 8.18 -11.47
C VAL A 113 6.30 6.94 -11.89
N LEU A 114 5.66 5.78 -11.97
CA LEU A 114 6.32 4.54 -12.34
C LEU A 114 6.48 4.40 -13.87
N PRO A 115 7.47 3.64 -14.34
CA PRO A 115 7.61 3.33 -15.76
C PRO A 115 6.34 2.70 -16.33
N LYS A 116 5.88 3.18 -17.49
CA LYS A 116 4.63 2.71 -18.12
C LYS A 116 4.56 1.19 -18.32
N HIS A 117 5.70 0.56 -18.59
CA HIS A 117 5.77 -0.89 -18.82
C HIS A 117 5.73 -1.73 -17.53
N TRP A 118 5.71 -1.10 -16.35
CA TRP A 118 5.59 -1.80 -15.06
C TRP A 118 4.15 -1.97 -14.60
N VAL A 119 3.28 -1.05 -15.00
CA VAL A 119 1.94 -0.87 -14.41
C VAL A 119 0.85 -1.30 -15.37
N ASP A 120 -0.25 -1.82 -14.83
CA ASP A 120 -1.43 -2.20 -15.61
C ASP A 120 -2.41 -1.01 -15.78
N GLY A 121 -2.30 -0.01 -14.90
CA GLY A 121 -3.07 1.24 -14.99
C GLY A 121 -2.39 2.39 -14.24
N ARG A 122 -2.67 3.62 -14.67
CA ARG A 122 -2.16 4.86 -14.06
C ARG A 122 -3.08 6.05 -14.32
N LEU A 123 -2.98 7.07 -13.47
CA LEU A 123 -3.56 8.40 -13.70
C LEU A 123 -2.59 9.31 -14.48
#